data_AF-A0A4R4P9E3-F1
#
_entry.id   AF-A0A4R4P9E3-F1
#
_cell.length_a   1.000
_cell.length_b   1.000
_cell.length_c   1.000
_cell.angle_alpha   90.00
_cell.angle_beta   90.00
_cell.angle_gamma   90.00
#
_symmetry.space_group_name_H-M   'P 1'
#
loop_
_entity.id
_entity.type
_entity.pdbx_description
1 polymer ?
#
loop_
_entity_poly.entity_id
_entity_poly.type
_entity_poly.pdbx_seq_one_letter_code
_entity_poly.pdbx_strand_id
1 'polypeptide(L)'
;MQTEETWAEQFPELFAPGHWAWGELDVRFSVEEPADELISNVHVICRTDGGIVVCGNDLGWRFLPGGTREPDETIEQLVTRELLEEAGARLTGPMTWVGAHRADHRRPTPYRPHLPHPLSYWAIVAADVVVDQAPTNPDDGEQVTEVLVLPPSQAADWLEDSPDGVMGPVVRLALAMGLV
;
A
#
# COMPACT_ATOMS: atom_id res chain seq x y z
N MET A 1 -9.43 20.29 11.11
CA MET A 1 -9.11 18.90 10.78
C MET A 1 -10.07 18.49 9.69
N GLN A 2 -9.58 18.07 8.51
CA GLN A 2 -10.47 17.62 7.43
C GLN A 2 -11.14 16.30 7.84
N THR A 3 -12.39 16.08 7.42
CA THR A 3 -13.14 14.84 7.66
C THR A 3 -13.03 13.90 6.45
N GLU A 4 -13.40 12.64 6.61
CA GLU A 4 -13.52 11.70 5.47
C GLU A 4 -14.39 12.29 4.34
N GLU A 5 -15.53 12.91 4.69
CA GLU A 5 -16.41 13.57 3.71
C GLU A 5 -15.67 14.65 2.91
N THR A 6 -14.81 15.43 3.56
CA THR A 6 -14.02 16.49 2.88
C THR A 6 -12.98 15.90 1.92
N TRP A 7 -12.41 14.73 2.26
CA TRP A 7 -11.48 14.02 1.36
C TRP A 7 -12.20 13.34 0.21
N ALA A 8 -13.36 12.74 0.46
CA ALA A 8 -14.20 12.15 -0.57
C ALA A 8 -14.68 13.18 -1.60
N GLU A 9 -14.94 14.42 -1.20
CA GLU A 9 -15.26 15.51 -2.13
C GLU A 9 -14.07 15.92 -3.02
N GLN A 10 -12.85 15.89 -2.49
CA GLN A 10 -11.64 16.26 -3.22
C GLN A 10 -11.10 15.12 -4.09
N PHE A 11 -11.27 13.87 -3.65
CA PHE A 11 -10.78 12.66 -4.31
C PHE A 11 -11.93 11.68 -4.58
N PRO A 12 -12.98 12.09 -5.32
CA PRO A 12 -14.22 11.31 -5.45
C PRO A 12 -14.00 9.92 -6.06
N GLU A 13 -13.02 9.76 -6.94
CA GLU A 13 -12.71 8.47 -7.57
C GLU A 13 -12.05 7.48 -6.59
N LEU A 14 -11.17 7.95 -5.71
CA LEU A 14 -10.52 7.09 -4.70
C LEU A 14 -11.54 6.57 -3.67
N PHE A 15 -12.49 7.43 -3.26
CA PHE A 15 -13.51 7.08 -2.27
C PHE A 15 -14.76 6.42 -2.88
N ALA A 16 -14.85 6.33 -4.21
CA ALA A 16 -15.94 5.64 -4.87
C ALA A 16 -15.89 4.12 -4.57
N PRO A 17 -17.05 3.43 -4.45
CA PRO A 17 -17.07 1.98 -4.40
C PRO A 17 -16.49 1.39 -5.68
N GLY A 18 -15.57 0.44 -5.54
CA GLY A 18 -14.96 -0.29 -6.64
C GLY A 18 -15.22 -1.79 -6.54
N HIS A 19 -14.91 -2.51 -7.63
CA HIS A 19 -14.91 -3.97 -7.65
C HIS A 19 -13.58 -4.47 -8.21
N TRP A 20 -12.82 -5.23 -7.43
CA TRP A 20 -11.59 -5.87 -7.91
C TRP A 20 -11.90 -7.28 -8.40
N ALA A 21 -11.97 -7.43 -9.72
CA ALA A 21 -12.46 -8.65 -10.37
C ALA A 21 -11.56 -9.87 -10.09
N TRP A 22 -10.25 -9.69 -10.01
CA TRP A 22 -9.31 -10.80 -9.79
C TRP A 22 -9.52 -11.49 -8.43
N GLY A 23 -9.77 -10.70 -7.38
CA GLY A 23 -10.05 -11.19 -6.04
C GLY A 23 -11.53 -11.44 -5.72
N GLU A 24 -12.44 -11.01 -6.59
CA GLU A 24 -13.90 -10.95 -6.34
C GLU A 24 -14.23 -10.14 -5.07
N LEU A 25 -13.73 -8.90 -5.03
CA LEU A 25 -13.81 -8.03 -3.86
C LEU A 25 -14.60 -6.78 -4.17
N ASP A 26 -15.48 -6.37 -3.26
CA ASP A 26 -15.97 -5.00 -3.24
C ASP A 26 -15.05 -4.16 -2.38
N VAL A 27 -14.55 -3.05 -2.94
CA VAL A 27 -13.56 -2.20 -2.28
C VAL A 27 -14.08 -0.79 -2.05
N ARG A 28 -13.71 -0.21 -0.92
CA ARG A 28 -13.95 1.21 -0.62
C ARG A 28 -12.80 1.76 0.19
N PHE A 29 -12.25 2.89 -0.22
CA PHE A 29 -11.23 3.59 0.56
C PHE A 29 -11.85 4.33 1.74
N SER A 30 -11.15 4.34 2.88
CA SER A 30 -11.47 5.12 4.07
C SER A 30 -10.19 5.63 4.71
N VAL A 31 -10.28 6.77 5.39
CA VAL A 31 -9.18 7.30 6.20
C VAL A 31 -9.27 6.84 7.65
N GLU A 32 -10.34 6.14 8.04
CA GLU A 32 -10.49 5.55 9.37
C GLU A 32 -9.57 4.34 9.53
N GLU A 33 -8.91 4.27 10.69
CA GLU A 33 -8.05 3.15 11.03
C GLU A 33 -8.90 1.95 11.51
N PRO A 34 -8.81 0.77 10.86
CA PRO A 34 -9.53 -0.41 11.29
C PRO A 34 -8.85 -1.07 12.50
N ALA A 35 -9.50 -2.07 13.08
CA ALA A 35 -8.85 -2.93 14.07
C ALA A 35 -7.69 -3.72 13.43
N ASP A 36 -6.58 -3.89 14.17
CA ASP A 36 -5.34 -4.52 13.69
C ASP A 36 -5.58 -5.91 13.07
N GLU A 37 -6.44 -6.71 13.70
CA GLU A 37 -6.76 -8.07 13.26
C GLU A 37 -7.48 -8.14 11.91
N LEU A 38 -7.98 -7.00 11.39
CA LEU A 38 -8.63 -6.92 10.09
C LEU A 38 -7.65 -6.50 8.97
N ILE A 39 -6.43 -6.08 9.30
CA ILE A 39 -5.43 -5.67 8.31
C ILE A 39 -4.76 -6.92 7.74
N SER A 40 -5.00 -7.17 6.45
CA SER A 40 -4.40 -8.29 5.71
C SER A 40 -3.13 -7.90 4.95
N ASN A 41 -3.03 -6.61 4.59
CA ASN A 41 -1.95 -6.08 3.77
C ASN A 41 -1.57 -4.67 4.23
N VAL A 42 -0.31 -4.32 4.05
CA VAL A 42 0.18 -2.94 4.28
C VAL A 42 1.08 -2.56 3.12
N HIS A 43 0.82 -1.40 2.51
CA HIS A 43 1.78 -0.74 1.62
C HIS A 43 2.26 0.57 2.22
N VAL A 44 3.49 0.94 1.87
CA VAL A 44 4.20 2.04 2.51
C VAL A 44 4.57 3.11 1.50
N ILE A 45 4.10 4.33 1.73
CA ILE A 45 4.63 5.53 1.09
C ILE A 45 5.97 5.85 1.77
N CYS A 46 7.02 5.27 1.21
CA CYS A 46 8.39 5.31 1.70
C CYS A 46 9.04 6.66 1.39
N ARG A 47 9.20 7.54 2.38
CA ARG A 47 9.81 8.86 2.24
C ARG A 47 11.33 8.79 2.37
N THR A 48 12.02 9.50 1.48
CA THR A 48 13.47 9.68 1.49
C THR A 48 13.78 11.15 1.19
N ASP A 49 15.05 11.56 1.35
CA ASP A 49 15.50 12.90 0.96
C ASP A 49 15.26 13.22 -0.54
N GLY A 50 15.18 12.18 -1.39
CA GLY A 50 15.02 12.31 -2.84
C GLY A 50 13.57 12.25 -3.35
N GLY A 51 12.60 11.95 -2.49
CA GLY A 51 11.21 11.70 -2.87
C GLY A 51 10.67 10.42 -2.24
N ILE A 52 9.76 9.74 -2.95
CA ILE A 52 9.18 8.48 -2.48
C ILE A 52 9.67 7.27 -3.28
N VAL A 53 9.80 6.13 -2.61
CA VAL A 53 10.19 4.86 -3.24
C VAL A 53 8.96 4.23 -3.92
N VAL A 54 9.15 3.79 -5.16
CA VAL A 54 8.17 3.01 -5.92
C VAL A 54 8.87 1.80 -6.55
N CYS A 55 8.14 0.68 -6.66
CA CYS A 55 8.67 -0.59 -7.16
C CYS A 55 7.92 -1.05 -8.40
N GLY A 56 8.65 -1.70 -9.30
CA GLY A 56 8.12 -2.34 -10.50
C GLY A 56 8.57 -3.79 -10.61
N ASN A 57 7.67 -4.69 -11.03
CA ASN A 57 7.95 -6.12 -11.16
C ASN A 57 8.05 -6.59 -12.62
N ASP A 58 8.47 -7.85 -12.80
CA ASP A 58 8.63 -8.50 -14.11
C ASP A 58 7.31 -8.74 -14.88
N LEU A 59 6.16 -8.59 -14.21
CA LEU A 59 4.82 -8.60 -14.80
C LEU A 59 4.37 -7.22 -15.28
N GLY A 60 5.19 -6.19 -15.11
CA GLY A 60 4.92 -4.81 -15.51
C GLY A 60 4.00 -4.05 -14.54
N TRP A 61 3.80 -4.58 -13.32
CA TRP A 61 3.07 -3.86 -12.28
C TRP A 61 3.96 -2.78 -11.68
N ARG A 62 3.31 -1.71 -11.23
CA ARG A 62 3.91 -0.57 -10.54
C ARG A 62 3.17 -0.35 -9.22
N PHE A 63 3.91 -0.34 -8.12
CA PHE A 63 3.34 -0.38 -6.77
C PHE A 63 4.22 0.35 -5.76
N LEU A 64 3.65 0.58 -4.58
CA LEU A 64 4.39 1.02 -3.39
C LEU A 64 4.90 -0.23 -2.67
N PRO A 65 6.10 -0.23 -2.08
CA PRO A 65 6.59 -1.38 -1.30
C PRO A 65 5.61 -1.80 -0.21
N GLY A 66 5.41 -3.10 -0.05
CA GLY A 66 4.51 -3.67 0.94
C GLY A 66 3.84 -4.96 0.46
N GLY A 67 3.14 -5.63 1.34
CA GLY A 67 2.61 -6.93 0.98
C GLY A 67 1.66 -7.51 2.01
N THR A 68 1.66 -8.84 2.09
CA THR A 68 0.65 -9.61 2.84
C THR A 68 1.19 -9.97 4.22
N ARG A 69 0.32 -9.89 5.24
CA ARG A 69 0.65 -10.30 6.60
C ARG A 69 0.87 -11.81 6.67
N GLU A 70 1.99 -12.24 7.21
CA GLU A 70 2.24 -13.64 7.55
C GLU A 70 1.68 -13.99 8.94
N PRO A 71 1.51 -15.29 9.26
CA PRO A 71 1.01 -15.71 10.58
C PRO A 71 1.82 -15.09 11.72
N ASP A 72 1.10 -14.60 12.73
CA ASP A 72 1.66 -14.03 13.96
C ASP A 72 2.54 -12.77 13.79
N GLU A 73 2.64 -12.19 12.57
CA GLU A 73 3.34 -10.92 12.37
C GLU A 73 2.60 -9.76 13.02
N THR A 74 3.33 -8.84 13.65
CA THR A 74 2.84 -7.47 13.87
C THR A 74 2.90 -6.67 12.57
N ILE A 75 2.17 -5.55 12.50
CA ILE A 75 2.23 -4.62 11.36
C ILE A 75 3.67 -4.11 11.10
N GLU A 76 4.43 -3.86 12.16
CA GLU A 76 5.83 -3.42 12.04
C GLU A 76 6.75 -4.53 11.49
N GLN A 77 6.53 -5.79 11.88
CA GLN A 77 7.28 -6.93 11.36
C GLN A 77 6.99 -7.16 9.88
N LEU A 78 5.71 -7.15 9.50
CA LEU A 78 5.27 -7.22 8.11
C LEU A 78 5.96 -6.14 7.28
N VAL A 79 5.83 -4.87 7.68
CA VAL A 79 6.41 -3.75 6.94
C VAL A 79 7.93 -3.89 6.84
N THR A 80 8.61 -4.23 7.94
CA THR A 80 10.07 -4.40 7.92
C THR A 80 10.52 -5.48 6.93
N ARG A 81 9.79 -6.60 6.87
CA ARG A 81 10.08 -7.69 5.93
C ARG A 81 9.84 -7.26 4.48
N GLU A 82 8.66 -6.72 4.18
CA GLU A 82 8.29 -6.35 2.81
C GLU A 82 9.18 -5.23 2.26
N LEU A 83 9.54 -4.23 3.07
CA LEU A 83 10.46 -3.17 2.65
C LEU A 83 11.83 -3.71 2.25
N LEU A 84 12.33 -4.70 2.99
CA LEU A 84 13.57 -5.38 2.68
C LEU A 84 13.45 -6.20 1.40
N GLU A 85 12.38 -6.98 1.28
CA GLU A 85 12.14 -7.90 0.17
C GLU A 85 11.96 -7.17 -1.15
N GLU A 86 11.16 -6.11 -1.18
CA GLU A 86 10.73 -5.45 -2.41
C GLU A 86 11.51 -4.19 -2.75
N ALA A 87 12.08 -3.50 -1.76
CA ALA A 87 12.77 -2.23 -1.97
C ALA A 87 14.23 -2.21 -1.48
N GLY A 88 14.68 -3.25 -0.76
CA GLY A 88 15.98 -3.19 -0.07
C GLY A 88 16.05 -2.02 0.90
N ALA A 89 14.92 -1.68 1.53
CA ALA A 89 14.75 -0.52 2.37
C ALA A 89 14.53 -0.90 3.83
N ARG A 90 14.80 0.05 4.73
CA ARG A 90 14.51 -0.07 6.16
C ARG A 90 13.91 1.21 6.73
N LEU A 91 13.01 1.05 7.70
CA LEU A 91 12.42 2.16 8.44
C LEU A 91 13.49 2.96 9.20
N THR A 92 13.33 4.28 9.23
CA THR A 92 14.13 5.21 10.04
C THR A 92 13.29 6.11 10.94
N GLY A 93 11.97 6.04 10.81
CA GLY A 93 11.00 6.79 11.61
C GLY A 93 9.71 6.00 11.85
N PRO A 94 8.74 6.60 12.58
CA PRO A 94 7.46 5.97 12.85
C PRO A 94 6.59 5.88 11.58
N MET A 95 5.71 4.89 11.54
CA MET A 95 4.66 4.79 10.53
C MET A 95 3.51 5.75 10.88
N THR A 96 3.02 6.48 9.89
CA THR A 96 1.88 7.39 10.00
C THR A 96 0.75 6.85 9.14
N TRP A 97 -0.44 6.67 9.73
CA TRP A 97 -1.62 6.22 9.01
C TRP A 97 -2.04 7.20 7.91
N VAL A 98 -2.34 6.68 6.72
CA VAL A 98 -2.90 7.45 5.59
C VAL A 98 -4.35 7.07 5.37
N GLY A 99 -4.64 5.76 5.33
CA GLY A 99 -5.96 5.21 5.08
C GLY A 99 -5.87 3.74 4.68
N ALA A 100 -7.01 3.16 4.30
CA ALA A 100 -7.07 1.78 3.85
C ALA A 100 -8.18 1.55 2.84
N HIS A 101 -7.95 0.57 1.96
CA HIS A 101 -9.04 -0.05 1.23
C HIS A 101 -9.71 -1.08 2.13
N ARG A 102 -10.96 -0.83 2.50
CA ARG A 102 -11.86 -1.87 3.00
C ARG A 102 -12.14 -2.82 1.84
N ALA A 103 -11.94 -4.12 2.04
CA ALA A 103 -12.21 -5.16 1.07
C ALA A 103 -13.23 -6.16 1.62
N ASP A 104 -14.44 -6.17 1.05
CA ASP A 104 -15.50 -7.13 1.32
C ASP A 104 -15.39 -8.30 0.32
N HIS A 105 -15.05 -9.49 0.83
CA HIS A 105 -14.76 -10.69 0.05
C HIS A 105 -16.05 -11.40 -0.35
N ARG A 106 -16.21 -11.69 -1.66
CA ARG A 106 -17.37 -12.45 -2.16
C ARG A 106 -17.12 -13.96 -2.23
N ARG A 107 -15.86 -14.38 -2.22
CA ARG A 107 -15.47 -15.80 -2.22
C ARG A 107 -15.89 -16.48 -0.89
N PRO A 108 -16.13 -17.80 -0.89
CA PRO A 108 -16.56 -18.51 0.31
C PRO A 108 -15.44 -18.77 1.34
N THR A 109 -14.17 -18.59 0.95
CA THR A 109 -12.99 -18.87 1.78
C THR A 109 -11.95 -17.76 1.61
N PRO A 110 -11.09 -17.50 2.62
CA PRO A 110 -10.02 -16.52 2.49
C PRO A 110 -8.99 -16.93 1.44
N TYR A 111 -8.22 -15.94 0.95
CA TYR A 111 -7.09 -16.17 0.05
C TYR A 111 -5.98 -17.03 0.70
N ARG A 112 -5.66 -16.75 1.97
CA ARG A 112 -4.81 -17.60 2.83
C ARG A 112 -5.52 -17.88 4.16
N PRO A 113 -5.37 -19.07 4.77
CA PRO A 113 -6.19 -19.49 5.91
C PRO A 113 -6.15 -18.59 7.14
N HIS A 114 -5.06 -17.86 7.35
CA HIS A 114 -4.86 -16.97 8.50
C HIS A 114 -5.34 -15.53 8.27
N LEU A 115 -5.69 -15.17 7.04
CA LEU A 115 -6.11 -13.81 6.71
C LEU A 115 -7.57 -13.57 7.11
N PRO A 116 -7.91 -12.33 7.52
CA PRO A 116 -9.27 -11.99 7.92
C PRO A 116 -10.26 -12.11 6.75
N HIS A 117 -11.44 -12.64 7.06
CA HIS A 117 -12.49 -12.96 6.10
C HIS A 117 -13.85 -13.02 6.81
N PRO A 118 -14.96 -12.57 6.19
CA PRO A 118 -15.11 -12.08 4.81
C PRO A 118 -14.73 -10.62 4.62
N LEU A 119 -14.13 -9.99 5.63
CA LEU A 119 -13.74 -8.59 5.59
C LEU A 119 -12.26 -8.47 5.89
N SER A 120 -11.52 -7.74 5.06
CA SER A 120 -10.16 -7.32 5.35
C SER A 120 -9.92 -5.86 4.98
N TYR A 121 -8.76 -5.34 5.38
CA TYR A 121 -8.28 -4.01 5.02
C TYR A 121 -6.87 -4.08 4.45
N TRP A 122 -6.62 -3.29 3.41
CA TRP A 122 -5.28 -3.02 2.87
C TRP A 122 -4.86 -1.64 3.32
N ALA A 123 -4.06 -1.62 4.37
CA ALA A 123 -3.56 -0.40 4.98
C ALA A 123 -2.53 0.29 4.11
N ILE A 124 -2.54 1.61 4.16
CA ILE A 124 -1.52 2.47 3.59
C ILE A 124 -0.97 3.34 4.70
N VAL A 125 0.35 3.31 4.87
CA VAL A 125 1.06 4.13 5.85
C VAL A 125 2.16 4.93 5.15
N ALA A 126 2.53 6.08 5.70
CA ALA A 126 3.71 6.84 5.29
C ALA A 126 4.80 6.68 6.35
N ALA A 127 6.05 6.49 5.93
CA ALA A 127 7.17 6.36 6.85
C ALA A 127 8.47 6.85 6.22
N ASP A 128 9.39 7.36 7.05
CA ASP A 128 10.76 7.65 6.62
C ASP A 128 11.55 6.35 6.50
N VAL A 129 12.27 6.20 5.40
CA VAL A 129 13.10 5.02 5.11
C VAL A 129 14.46 5.42 4.56
N VAL A 130 15.36 4.45 4.52
CA VAL A 130 16.54 4.50 3.64
C VAL A 130 16.56 3.23 2.79
N VAL A 131 16.90 3.39 1.51
CA VAL A 131 17.20 2.28 0.58
C VAL A 131 18.71 2.04 0.65
N ASP A 132 19.13 0.92 1.25
CA ASP A 132 20.54 0.63 1.52
C ASP A 132 21.09 -0.58 0.76
N GLN A 133 20.23 -1.33 0.07
CA GLN A 133 20.61 -2.46 -0.76
C GLN A 133 19.61 -2.71 -1.89
N ALA A 134 19.91 -3.70 -2.73
CA ALA A 134 18.95 -4.23 -3.70
C ALA A 134 17.84 -5.03 -2.99
N PRO A 135 16.62 -5.11 -3.56
CA PRO A 135 15.56 -5.98 -3.05
C PRO A 135 16.07 -7.41 -2.91
N THR A 136 15.67 -8.11 -1.85
CA THR A 136 16.11 -9.50 -1.65
C THR A 136 15.36 -10.49 -2.52
N ASN A 137 14.19 -10.12 -3.06
CA ASN A 137 13.41 -10.91 -4.03
C ASN A 137 13.33 -12.41 -3.67
N PRO A 138 12.60 -12.78 -2.61
CA PRO A 138 12.43 -14.20 -2.26
C PRO A 138 11.76 -14.98 -3.40
N ASP A 139 12.07 -16.28 -3.51
CA ASP A 139 11.61 -17.13 -4.63
C ASP A 139 10.08 -17.27 -4.71
N ASP A 140 9.38 -17.08 -3.60
CA ASP A 140 7.92 -17.17 -3.46
C ASP A 140 7.21 -15.81 -3.45
N GLY A 141 7.96 -14.71 -3.62
CA GLY A 141 7.45 -13.34 -3.68
C GLY A 141 7.39 -12.77 -5.10
N GLU A 142 6.90 -11.52 -5.20
CA GLU A 142 6.96 -10.75 -6.44
C GLU A 142 8.43 -10.49 -6.84
N GLN A 143 8.72 -10.59 -8.13
CA GLN A 143 10.08 -10.39 -8.63
C GLN A 143 10.27 -8.93 -9.01
N VAL A 144 10.79 -8.14 -8.07
CA VAL A 144 11.05 -6.71 -8.28
C VAL A 144 12.24 -6.52 -9.22
N THR A 145 11.99 -5.78 -10.29
CA THR A 145 12.98 -5.46 -11.33
C THR A 145 13.39 -3.99 -11.33
N GLU A 146 12.59 -3.11 -10.73
CA GLU A 146 12.85 -1.68 -10.61
C GLU A 146 12.54 -1.18 -9.20
N VAL A 147 13.46 -0.41 -8.63
CA VAL A 147 13.26 0.38 -7.41
C VAL A 147 13.68 1.81 -7.73
N LEU A 148 12.70 2.73 -7.74
CA LEU A 148 12.90 4.12 -8.13
C LEU A 148 12.61 5.04 -6.95
N VAL A 149 13.35 6.14 -6.86
CA VAL A 149 13.03 7.27 -5.97
C VAL A 149 12.58 8.43 -6.84
N LEU A 150 11.30 8.80 -6.73
CA LEU A 150 10.69 9.84 -7.56
C LEU A 150 10.09 10.95 -6.70
N PRO A 151 10.08 12.21 -7.17
CA PRO A 151 9.29 13.26 -6.53
C PRO A 151 7.83 12.81 -6.37
N PRO A 152 7.14 13.14 -5.25
CA PRO A 152 5.82 12.59 -4.94
C PRO A 152 4.79 12.67 -6.07
N SER A 153 4.70 13.79 -6.78
CA SER A 153 3.76 13.92 -7.90
C SER A 153 4.12 13.02 -9.10
N GLN A 154 5.41 12.86 -9.40
CA GLN A 154 5.87 11.98 -10.47
C GLN A 154 5.69 10.51 -10.09
N ALA A 155 5.85 10.17 -8.81
CA ALA A 155 5.55 8.85 -8.31
C ALA A 155 4.06 8.52 -8.42
N ALA A 156 3.17 9.46 -8.10
CA ALA A 156 1.73 9.29 -8.29
C ALA A 156 1.39 9.03 -9.77
N ASP A 157 1.93 9.85 -10.69
CA ASP A 157 1.75 9.67 -12.13
C ASP A 157 2.28 8.30 -12.59
N TRP A 158 3.45 7.89 -12.10
CA TRP A 158 4.07 6.61 -12.45
C TRP A 158 3.25 5.41 -11.97
N LEU A 159 2.64 5.49 -10.78
CA LEU A 159 1.77 4.46 -10.20
C LEU A 159 0.42 4.36 -10.92
N GLU A 160 -0.12 5.47 -11.42
CA GLU A 160 -1.40 5.51 -12.17
C GLU A 160 -1.32 4.78 -13.52
N ASP A 161 -0.13 4.73 -14.12
CA ASP A 161 0.15 3.94 -15.33
C ASP A 161 0.15 2.41 -15.09
N SER A 162 0.10 1.96 -13.83
CA SER A 162 0.00 0.54 -13.49
C SER A 162 -1.34 -0.04 -13.94
N PRO A 163 -1.42 -1.33 -14.31
CA PRO A 163 -2.71 -2.03 -14.35
C PRO A 163 -3.47 -1.82 -13.03
N ASP A 164 -4.74 -1.44 -13.12
CA ASP A 164 -5.64 -1.09 -12.01
C ASP A 164 -5.32 0.21 -11.23
N GLY A 165 -4.14 0.82 -11.36
CA GLY A 165 -3.84 2.24 -11.01
C GLY A 165 -4.12 2.71 -9.57
N VAL A 166 -4.41 1.80 -8.63
CA VAL A 166 -5.01 2.14 -7.32
C VAL A 166 -4.12 2.94 -6.36
N MET A 167 -2.79 2.88 -6.52
CA MET A 167 -1.86 3.47 -5.54
C MET A 167 -1.54 4.95 -5.80
N GLY A 168 -1.61 5.42 -7.06
CA GLY A 168 -1.28 6.82 -7.37
C GLY A 168 -2.23 7.83 -6.74
N PRO A 169 -3.56 7.64 -6.78
CA PRO A 169 -4.51 8.50 -6.06
C PRO A 169 -4.25 8.55 -4.55
N VAL A 170 -3.77 7.47 -3.94
CA VAL A 170 -3.42 7.45 -2.50
C VAL A 170 -2.19 8.31 -2.22
N VAL A 171 -1.19 8.31 -3.11
CA VAL A 171 -0.05 9.25 -3.00
C VAL A 171 -0.51 10.70 -3.14
N ARG A 172 -1.46 10.99 -4.04
CA ARG A 172 -2.04 12.34 -4.15
C ARG A 172 -2.80 12.76 -2.89
N LEU A 173 -3.52 11.84 -2.26
CA LEU A 173 -4.15 12.09 -0.96
C LEU A 173 -3.11 12.39 0.12
N ALA A 174 -2.05 11.59 0.22
CA ALA A 174 -0.97 11.81 1.19
C ALA A 174 -0.28 13.17 1.00
N LEU A 175 -0.09 13.61 -0.25
CA LEU A 175 0.39 14.96 -0.57
C LEU A 175 -0.55 16.04 -0.05
N ALA A 176 -1.85 15.90 -0.28
CA ALA A 176 -2.85 16.87 0.19
C ALA A 176 -2.96 16.89 1.73
N MET A 177 -2.69 15.76 2.39
CA MET A 177 -2.59 15.66 3.85
C MET A 177 -1.30 16.28 4.41
N GLY A 178 -0.30 16.57 3.56
CA GLY A 178 1.02 17.04 3.99
C GLY A 178 1.87 15.96 4.65
N LEU A 179 1.64 14.69 4.29
CA LEU A 179 2.39 13.54 4.81
C LEU A 179 3.63 13.21 3.97
N VAL A 180 3.73 13.76 2.76
CA VAL A 180 4.84 13.61 1.81
C VAL A 180 5.12 14.90 1.06
#